data_AF-A0A2S6U3N2-F1
#
_entry.id   AF-A0A2S6U3N2-F1
#
_cell.length_a   1.000
_cell.length_b   1.000
_cell.length_c   1.000
_cell.angle_alpha   90.00
_cell.angle_beta   90.00
_cell.angle_gamma   90.00
#
_symmetry.space_group_name_H-M   'P 1'
#
loop_
_entity.id
_entity.type
_entity.pdbx_description
1 polymer ?
#
loop_
_entity_poly.entity_id
_entity_poly.type
_entity_poly.pdbx_seq_one_letter_code
_entity_poly.pdbx_strand_id
1 'polypeptide(L)' 'MPMPVPFVKDIEFEYGKVTQVTPLIRRVIAHNPGPFTYMGTGTYIVGRGE' A
#
# COMPACT_ATOMS: atom_id res chain seq x y z
N MET A 1 -22.92 16.68 -3.13
CA MET A 1 -21.62 17.14 -2.59
C MET A 1 -20.68 15.93 -2.60
N PRO A 2 -19.44 16.04 -3.09
CA PRO A 2 -18.47 14.93 -2.99
C PRO A 2 -18.20 14.64 -1.50
N MET A 3 -18.15 13.37 -1.12
CA MET A 3 -17.75 13.01 0.25
C MET A 3 -16.27 13.35 0.46
N PRO A 4 -15.88 13.89 1.62
CA PRO A 4 -14.47 14.12 1.93
C PRO A 4 -13.70 12.79 1.93
N VAL A 5 -12.50 12.79 1.34
CA VAL A 5 -11.62 11.63 1.35
C VAL A 5 -11.16 11.38 2.80
N PRO A 6 -11.33 10.16 3.33
CA PRO A 6 -10.90 9.85 4.70
C PRO A 6 -9.38 9.93 4.84
N PHE A 7 -8.90 10.54 5.93
CA PHE A 7 -7.48 10.58 6.27
C PHE A 7 -7.10 9.35 7.09
N VAL A 8 -6.70 8.27 6.41
CA VAL A 8 -6.34 6.98 7.02
C VAL A 8 -4.84 6.94 7.33
N LYS A 9 -4.48 6.67 8.60
CA LYS A 9 -3.09 6.54 9.05
C LYS A 9 -2.65 5.10 9.27
N ASP A 10 -3.58 4.27 9.72
CA ASP A 10 -3.31 2.87 10.07
C ASP A 10 -3.46 2.00 8.83
N ILE A 11 -2.46 1.14 8.61
CA ILE A 11 -2.47 0.15 7.55
C ILE A 11 -2.00 -1.18 8.13
N GLU A 12 -2.80 -2.23 7.91
CA GLU A 12 -2.38 -3.59 8.22
C GLU A 12 -1.64 -4.18 7.01
N PHE A 13 -0.50 -4.82 7.26
CA PHE A 13 0.32 -5.47 6.24
C PHE A 13 1.33 -6.44 6.86
N GLU A 14 1.90 -7.26 6.00
CA GLU A 14 3.06 -8.11 6.30
C GLU A 14 4.18 -7.76 5.30
N TYR A 15 5.41 -7.60 5.80
CA TYR A 15 6.53 -7.22 4.96
C TYR A 15 6.79 -8.25 3.84
N GLY A 16 7.09 -7.76 2.64
CA GLY A 16 7.38 -8.60 1.48
C GLY A 16 6.16 -9.35 0.90
N LYS A 17 4.99 -9.28 1.54
CA LYS A 17 3.78 -9.96 1.10
C LYS A 17 2.91 -9.07 0.22
N VAL A 18 2.43 -9.64 -0.87
CA VAL A 18 1.44 -8.99 -1.74
C VAL A 18 0.10 -8.92 -1.03
N THR A 19 -0.44 -7.71 -0.86
CA THR A 19 -1.77 -7.46 -0.28
C THR A 19 -2.66 -6.78 -1.31
N GLN A 20 -3.89 -7.28 -1.48
CA GLN A 20 -4.88 -6.65 -2.35
C GLN A 20 -5.44 -5.39 -1.67
N VAL A 21 -5.38 -4.23 -2.33
CA VAL A 21 -5.90 -2.96 -1.76
C VAL A 21 -7.12 -2.44 -2.50
N THR A 22 -7.17 -2.63 -3.81
CA THR A 22 -8.35 -2.37 -4.66
C THR A 22 -8.39 -3.42 -5.76
N PRO A 23 -9.47 -3.59 -6.54
CA PRO A 23 -9.52 -4.61 -7.60
C PRO A 23 -8.33 -4.62 -8.58
N LEU A 24 -7.77 -3.43 -8.88
CA LEU A 24 -6.68 -3.24 -9.85
C LEU A 24 -5.31 -2.97 -9.22
N ILE A 25 -5.23 -2.79 -7.90
CA ILE A 25 -3.97 -2.44 -7.22
C ILE A 25 -3.67 -3.46 -6.14
N ARG A 26 -2.44 -3.97 -6.19
CA ARG A 26 -1.82 -4.76 -5.13
C ARG A 26 -0.63 -4.00 -4.57
N ARG A 27 -0.37 -4.15 -3.28
CA ARG A 27 0.74 -3.49 -2.57
C ARG A 27 1.69 -4.52 -1.98
N VAL A 28 2.99 -4.24 -2.05
CA VAL A 28 4.04 -4.88 -1.26
C VAL A 28 4.75 -3.79 -0.47
N ILE A 29 4.99 -4.02 0.82
CA ILE A 29 5.81 -3.13 1.63
C ILE A 29 7.17 -3.79 1.85
N ALA A 30 8.23 -3.13 1.41
CA ALA A 30 9.60 -3.61 1.60
C ALA A 30 10.02 -3.47 3.07
N HIS A 31 10.84 -4.41 3.56
CA HIS A 31 11.32 -4.40 4.94
C HIS A 31 12.53 -3.46 5.10
N ASN A 32 12.28 -2.15 4.92
CA ASN A 32 13.28 -1.08 5.03
C ASN A 32 12.69 0.18 5.71
N PRO A 33 12.20 0.08 6.96
CA PRO A 33 11.64 1.22 7.68
C PRO A 33 12.70 2.28 7.99
N GLY A 34 12.28 3.55 8.07
CA GLY A 34 13.18 4.66 8.34
C GLY A 34 12.53 6.04 8.20
N PRO A 35 13.24 7.13 8.54
CA PRO A 35 12.68 8.49 8.54
C PRO A 35 12.09 8.94 7.20
N PHE A 36 12.59 8.39 6.09
CA PHE A 36 12.17 8.73 4.73
C PHE A 36 11.24 7.69 4.10
N THR A 37 11.10 6.51 4.71
CA THR A 37 10.29 5.39 4.19
C THR A 37 9.11 5.05 5.11
N TYR A 38 8.97 5.73 6.26
CA TYR A 38 7.98 5.42 7.28
C TYR A 38 8.05 3.94 7.69
N MET A 39 6.99 3.16 7.44
CA MET A 39 6.93 1.73 7.68
C MET A 39 7.75 0.93 6.66
N GLY A 40 8.16 1.49 5.53
CA GLY A 40 8.91 0.82 4.47
C GLY A 40 8.51 1.32 3.08
N THR A 41 9.30 1.02 2.05
CA THR A 41 8.96 1.43 0.68
C THR A 41 7.67 0.75 0.23
N GLY A 42 6.66 1.57 -0.12
CA GLY A 42 5.41 1.10 -0.70
C GLY A 42 5.54 0.86 -2.20
N THR A 43 5.56 -0.40 -2.62
CA THR A 43 5.59 -0.80 -4.03
C THR A 43 4.19 -1.24 -4.46
N TYR A 44 3.73 -0.75 -5.61
CA TYR A 44 2.40 -1.03 -6.13
C TYR A 44 2.47 -1.79 -7.45
N ILE A 45 1.67 -2.84 -7.55
CA ILE A 45 1.51 -3.66 -8.75
C ILE A 45 0.13 -3.33 -9.34
N VAL A 46 0.12 -2.87 -10.58
CA VAL A 46 -1.09 -2.45 -11.29
C VAL A 46 -1.60 -3.57 -12.20
N GLY A 47 -2.91 -3.78 -12.21
CA GLY A 47 -3.56 -4.80 -13.03
C GLY A 47 -3.30 -6.23 -12.57
N ARG A 48 -3.64 -7.20 -13.43
CA ARG A 48 -3.44 -8.64 -13.19
C ARG A 48 -2.54 -9.33 -14.23
N GLY A 49 -2.00 -8.54 -15.16
CA GLY A 49 -1.29 -9.06 -16.32
C GLY A 49 -2.28 -9.58 -17.36
N GLU A 50 -2.31 -8.91 -18.50
CA GLU A 50 -2.75 -9.36 -19.83
C GLU A 50 -1.72 -8.82 -20.82
#